data_AF-A0A060BZE9-F1
#
_entry.id   AF-A0A060BZE9-F1
#
_cell.length_a   1.000
_cell.length_b   1.000
_cell.length_c   1.000
_cell.angle_alpha   90.00
_cell.angle_beta   90.00
_cell.angle_gamma   90.00
#
_symmetry.space_group_name_H-M   'P 1'
#
loop_
_entity.id
_entity.type
_entity.pdbx_description
1 polymer ?
#
loop_
_entity_poly.entity_id
_entity_poly.type
_entity_poly.pdbx_seq_one_letter_code
_entity_poly.pdbx_strand_id
1 'polypeptide(L)'
;MGLAISSDGYHCEREPEPVLSPSEDYERFGCEDPCVTAVDGVYYLTYTGWERENARLCLATSTDLHHWTKRGPLFKDFDTFAVTKPSWLGLVEGRRDFTIQDAWTMVDVFR
;
A
#
# COMPACT_ATOMS: atom_id res chain seq x y z
N MET A 1 9.66 5.09 -1.02
CA MET A 1 9.09 5.16 -2.39
C MET A 1 9.72 6.31 -3.15
N GLY A 2 10.32 6.03 -4.31
CA GLY A 2 10.93 7.05 -5.17
C GLY A 2 9.99 7.44 -6.32
N LEU A 3 10.14 8.68 -6.80
CA LEU A 3 9.45 9.19 -7.98
C LEU A 3 10.40 9.18 -9.18
N ALA A 4 9.88 8.83 -10.35
CA ALA A 4 10.58 8.97 -11.61
C ALA A 4 9.61 9.51 -12.65
N ILE A 5 10.06 10.51 -13.42
CA ILE A 5 9.24 11.22 -14.40
C ILE A 5 9.76 10.88 -15.80
N SER A 6 8.83 10.63 -16.72
CA SER A 6 9.14 10.36 -18.12
C SER A 6 8.19 11.15 -19.01
N SER A 7 8.72 11.67 -20.11
CA SER A 7 7.94 12.33 -21.16
C SER A 7 7.53 11.38 -22.30
N ASP A 8 8.19 10.22 -22.41
CA ASP A 8 8.00 9.23 -23.48
C ASP A 8 7.58 7.85 -22.99
N GLY A 9 7.60 7.60 -21.67
CA GLY A 9 7.29 6.32 -21.05
C GLY A 9 8.45 5.31 -21.07
N TYR A 10 9.61 5.65 -21.63
CA TYR A 10 10.76 4.75 -21.78
C TYR A 10 12.00 5.25 -21.02
N HIS A 11 12.25 6.56 -21.04
CA HIS A 11 13.36 7.18 -20.34
C HIS A 11 12.84 7.93 -19.11
N CYS A 12 13.33 7.56 -17.94
CA CYS A 12 12.87 8.14 -16.68
C CYS A 12 14.00 8.89 -15.98
N GLU A 13 13.72 10.13 -15.61
CA GLU A 13 14.55 10.90 -14.68
C GLU A 13 14.04 10.64 -13.26
N ARG A 14 14.93 10.19 -12.38
CA ARG A 14 14.58 9.81 -11.01
C ARG A 14 14.85 10.97 -10.07
N GLU A 15 13.90 11.23 -9.18
CA GLU A 15 14.15 12.11 -8.04
C GLU A 15 15.25 11.52 -7.14
N PRO A 16 16.14 12.35 -6.60
CA PRO A 16 17.25 11.88 -5.77
C PRO A 16 16.77 11.35 -4.42
N GLU A 17 15.70 11.93 -3.89
CA GLU A 17 15.13 11.60 -2.58
C GLU A 17 13.77 10.89 -2.72
N PRO A 18 13.41 10.02 -1.76
CA PRO A 18 12.11 9.38 -1.74
C PRO A 18 10.99 10.40 -1.44
N VAL A 19 9.88 10.32 -2.20
CA VAL A 19 8.68 11.15 -1.97
C VAL A 19 7.81 10.64 -0.81
N LEU A 20 7.97 9.37 -0.43
CA LEU A 20 7.32 8.80 0.75
C LEU A 20 8.26 7.78 1.39
N SER A 21 8.61 8.01 2.65
CA SER A 21 9.44 7.14 3.49
C SER A 21 8.70 6.73 4.75
N PRO A 22 9.10 5.64 5.43
CA PRO A 22 8.55 5.28 6.73
C PRO A 22 8.55 6.45 7.71
N SER A 23 7.39 6.76 8.29
CA SER A 23 7.23 7.75 9.37
C SER A 23 6.32 7.27 10.50
N GLU A 24 5.57 6.19 10.30
CA GLU A 24 4.63 5.63 11.26
C GLU A 24 5.02 4.21 11.68
N ASP A 25 4.54 3.77 12.85
CA ASP A 25 4.87 2.44 13.40
C ASP A 25 4.48 1.29 12.48
N TYR A 26 3.35 1.43 11.78
CA TYR A 26 2.78 0.37 10.94
C TYR A 26 3.54 0.11 9.62
N GLU A 27 4.55 0.93 9.35
CA GLU A 27 5.35 0.90 8.12
C GLU A 27 6.84 1.10 8.43
N ARG A 28 7.23 0.99 9.70
CA ARG A 28 8.58 1.28 10.20
C ARG A 28 9.69 0.50 9.49
N PHE A 29 9.36 -0.60 8.81
CA PHE A 29 10.31 -1.41 8.04
C PHE A 29 10.14 -1.33 6.53
N GLY A 30 9.13 -0.61 6.01
CA GLY A 30 8.94 -0.48 4.58
C GLY A 30 7.62 0.18 4.19
N CYS A 31 7.70 0.98 3.13
CA CYS A 31 6.56 1.41 2.33
C CYS A 31 6.75 0.81 0.92
N GLU A 32 5.94 -0.18 0.58
CA GLU A 32 6.18 -1.10 -0.54
C GLU A 32 5.00 -1.11 -1.53
N ASP A 33 5.22 -1.66 -2.72
CA ASP A 33 4.22 -1.91 -3.78
C ASP A 33 3.22 -0.76 -4.04
N PRO A 34 3.71 0.45 -4.42
CA PRO A 34 2.85 1.59 -4.72
C PRO A 34 1.88 1.34 -5.87
N CYS A 35 0.63 1.75 -5.69
CA CYS A 35 -0.33 1.95 -6.77
C CYS A 35 -0.97 3.34 -6.64
N VAL A 36 -0.98 4.12 -7.72
CA VAL A 36 -1.48 5.50 -7.71
C VAL A 36 -2.65 5.67 -8.69
N THR A 37 -3.68 6.41 -8.29
CA THR A 37 -4.82 6.79 -9.15
C THR A 37 -5.15 8.26 -8.93
N ALA A 38 -5.44 8.99 -10.02
CA ALA A 38 -5.85 10.39 -9.96
C ALA A 38 -7.38 10.51 -10.07
N VAL A 39 -8.00 11.23 -9.15
CA VAL A 39 -9.45 11.53 -9.16
C VAL A 39 -9.64 12.98 -8.76
N ASP A 40 -10.32 13.77 -9.60
CA ASP A 40 -10.68 15.17 -9.33
C ASP A 40 -9.51 16.06 -8.84
N GLY A 41 -8.33 15.90 -9.45
CA GLY A 41 -7.12 16.66 -9.10
C GLY A 41 -6.39 16.20 -7.83
N VAL A 42 -6.79 15.07 -7.26
CA VAL A 42 -6.13 14.42 -6.11
C VAL A 42 -5.57 13.07 -6.53
N TYR A 43 -4.32 12.83 -6.17
CA TYR A 43 -3.67 11.53 -6.29
C TYR A 43 -3.88 10.72 -5.02
N TYR A 44 -4.37 9.50 -5.20
CA TYR A 44 -4.56 8.49 -4.17
C TYR A 44 -3.51 7.42 -4.36
N LEU A 45 -2.65 7.23 -3.36
CA LEU A 45 -1.59 6.24 -3.34
C LEU A 45 -1.94 5.16 -2.33
N THR A 46 -2.22 3.97 -2.83
CA THR A 46 -2.25 2.77 -2.01
C THR A 46 -0.85 2.18 -1.96
N TYR A 47 -0.47 1.67 -0.78
CA TYR A 47 0.84 1.06 -0.57
C TYR A 47 0.80 0.06 0.58
N THR A 48 1.77 -0.85 0.59
CA THR A 48 1.95 -1.80 1.69
C THR A 48 2.81 -1.16 2.78
N GLY A 49 2.23 -1.00 3.98
CA GLY A 49 2.97 -0.69 5.19
C GLY A 49 3.48 -1.97 5.85
N TRP A 50 4.79 -2.05 6.07
CA TRP A 50 5.44 -3.23 6.66
C TRP A 50 6.03 -2.96 8.04
N GLU A 51 5.61 -3.75 9.02
CA GLU A 51 6.03 -3.63 10.43
C GLU A 51 6.72 -4.90 11.00
N ARG A 52 7.00 -5.90 10.14
CA ARG A 52 7.47 -7.27 10.43
C ARG A 52 6.42 -8.28 10.89
N GLU A 53 5.20 -7.83 11.16
CA GLU A 53 4.11 -8.70 11.61
C GLU A 53 3.00 -8.77 10.56
N ASN A 54 2.53 -7.61 10.09
CA ASN A 54 1.50 -7.52 9.06
C ASN A 54 1.96 -6.64 7.90
N ALA A 55 1.50 -6.99 6.70
CA ALA A 55 1.59 -6.16 5.51
C ALA A 55 0.23 -5.48 5.31
N ARG A 56 0.14 -4.21 5.75
CA ARG A 56 -1.13 -3.48 5.82
C ARG A 56 -1.35 -2.64 4.56
N LEU A 57 -2.54 -2.73 3.97
CA LEU A 57 -2.95 -1.82 2.90
C LEU A 57 -3.17 -0.42 3.49
N CYS A 58 -2.31 0.51 3.12
CA CYS A 58 -2.31 1.90 3.57
C CYS A 58 -2.71 2.85 2.45
N LEU A 59 -3.18 4.05 2.82
CA LEU A 59 -3.53 5.12 1.90
C LEU A 59 -2.73 6.39 2.21
N ALA A 60 -2.27 7.07 1.16
CA ALA A 60 -1.80 8.44 1.21
C ALA A 60 -2.44 9.28 0.09
N THR A 61 -2.56 10.59 0.31
CA THR A 61 -3.13 11.52 -0.68
C THR A 61 -2.16 12.65 -0.98
N SER A 62 -2.10 13.07 -2.25
CA SER A 62 -1.27 14.18 -2.72
C SER A 62 -2.01 14.99 -3.80
N THR A 63 -1.64 16.24 -4.00
CA THR A 63 -2.09 17.06 -5.14
C THR A 63 -0.96 17.35 -6.13
N ASP A 64 0.27 16.94 -5.84
CA ASP A 64 1.47 17.29 -6.61
C ASP A 64 2.43 16.11 -6.85
N LEU A 65 2.11 14.90 -6.39
CA LEU A 65 2.94 13.68 -6.42
C LEU A 65 4.23 13.72 -5.58
N HIS A 66 4.57 14.86 -4.97
CA HIS A 66 5.80 15.05 -4.20
C HIS A 66 5.51 15.01 -2.69
N HIS A 67 4.45 15.67 -2.26
CA HIS A 67 4.07 15.78 -0.86
C HIS A 67 2.86 14.89 -0.58
N TRP A 68 3.06 13.90 0.29
CA TRP A 68 2.05 12.89 0.61
C TRP A 68 1.53 13.05 2.04
N THR A 69 0.21 13.14 2.18
CA THR A 69 -0.48 13.07 3.48
C THR A 69 -0.92 11.63 3.73
N LYS A 70 -0.31 10.96 4.70
CA LYS A 70 -0.69 9.59 5.10
C LYS A 70 -2.04 9.59 5.79
N ARG A 71 -2.90 8.66 5.40
CA ARG A 71 -4.23 8.41 5.98
C ARG A 71 -4.24 7.16 6.87
N GLY A 72 -3.17 6.37 6.84
CA GLY A 72 -3.00 5.15 7.63
C GLY A 72 -3.54 3.89 6.93
N PRO A 73 -3.58 2.76 7.67
CA PRO A 73 -4.19 1.53 7.21
C PRO A 73 -5.68 1.71 6.91
N LEU A 74 -6.14 1.20 5.77
CA LEU A 74 -7.56 1.24 5.38
C LEU A 74 -8.43 0.29 6.23
N PHE A 75 -7.83 -0.80 6.73
CA PHE A 75 -8.49 -1.81 7.53
C PHE A 75 -7.76 -1.99 8.86
N LYS A 76 -8.48 -1.86 9.97
CA LYS A 76 -7.89 -1.92 11.32
C LYS A 76 -7.54 -3.34 11.77
N ASP A 77 -8.33 -4.32 11.35
CA ASP A 77 -8.25 -5.71 11.82
C ASP A 77 -7.76 -6.68 10.73
N PHE A 78 -7.02 -6.17 9.74
CA PHE A 78 -6.52 -7.01 8.65
C PHE A 78 -5.19 -7.67 9.02
N ASP A 79 -5.23 -9.00 9.20
CA ASP A 79 -4.05 -9.85 9.37
C ASP A 79 -3.76 -10.55 8.04
N THR A 80 -2.71 -10.09 7.36
CA THR A 80 -2.27 -10.60 6.05
C THR A 80 -2.00 -12.11 6.07
N PHE A 81 -1.57 -12.64 7.22
CA PHE A 81 -1.11 -14.02 7.37
C PHE A 81 -2.07 -14.87 8.19
N ALA A 82 -3.27 -14.38 8.51
CA ALA A 82 -4.26 -15.14 9.30
C ALA A 82 -4.55 -16.53 8.70
N VAL A 83 -4.63 -16.62 7.37
CA VAL A 83 -4.95 -17.87 6.64
C VAL A 83 -3.77 -18.82 6.50
N THR A 84 -2.53 -18.35 6.72
CA THR A 84 -1.31 -19.20 6.62
C THR A 84 -0.87 -19.74 7.98
N LYS A 85 -1.43 -19.21 9.08
CA LYS A 85 -1.17 -19.72 10.43
C LYS A 85 -1.85 -21.08 10.61
N PRO A 86 -1.10 -22.15 10.95
CA PRO A 86 -1.71 -23.47 11.13
C PRO A 86 -2.75 -23.46 12.25
N SER A 87 -3.92 -24.05 11.99
CA SER A 87 -5.05 -24.08 12.93
C SER A 87 -4.75 -24.77 14.26
N TRP A 88 -3.75 -25.67 14.30
CA TRP A 88 -3.32 -26.36 15.52
C TRP A 88 -2.54 -25.48 16.50
N LEU A 89 -2.18 -24.25 16.14
CA LEU A 89 -1.61 -23.26 17.07
C LEU A 89 -2.66 -22.58 17.96
N GLY A 90 -3.96 -22.89 17.81
CA GLY A 90 -5.00 -22.49 18.77
C GLY A 90 -5.31 -20.99 18.82
N LEU A 91 -4.97 -20.23 17.77
CA LEU A 91 -5.08 -18.75 17.76
C LEU A 91 -6.21 -18.19 16.89
N VAL A 92 -7.18 -18.99 16.44
CA VAL A 92 -8.26 -18.46 15.58
C VAL A 92 -9.63 -18.88 16.11
N GLU A 93 -10.12 -18.16 17.12
CA GLU A 93 -11.53 -18.20 17.50
C GLU A 93 -12.22 -16.99 16.87
N GLY A 94 -12.92 -17.24 15.76
CA GLY A 94 -13.84 -16.30 15.14
C GLY A 94 -13.39 -15.70 13.80
N ARG A 95 -14.17 -16.07 12.76
CA ARG A 95 -14.92 -15.13 11.90
C ARG A 95 -14.34 -14.73 10.52
N ARG A 96 -15.27 -14.86 9.56
CA ARG A 96 -15.49 -14.23 8.23
C ARG A 96 -14.36 -14.35 7.22
N ASP A 97 -14.60 -15.30 6.32
CA ASP A 97 -13.85 -15.56 5.09
C ASP A 97 -13.79 -14.29 4.23
N PHE A 98 -12.68 -13.58 4.31
CA PHE A 98 -12.21 -12.71 3.23
C PHE A 98 -11.05 -13.45 2.59
N THR A 99 -11.24 -13.91 1.36
CA THR A 99 -10.24 -14.75 0.69
C THR A 99 -9.27 -13.87 -0.07
N ILE A 100 -8.02 -14.34 -0.21
CA ILE A 100 -6.98 -13.63 -0.97
C ILE A 100 -7.39 -13.38 -2.43
N GLN A 101 -8.38 -14.12 -2.95
CA GLN A 101 -8.91 -13.97 -4.31
C GLN A 101 -9.68 -12.65 -4.51
N ASP A 102 -10.19 -12.05 -3.44
CA ASP A 102 -10.91 -10.77 -3.50
C ASP A 102 -9.98 -9.56 -3.67
N ALA A 103 -8.68 -9.71 -3.38
CA ALA A 103 -7.67 -8.66 -3.50
C ALA A 103 -7.05 -8.53 -4.90
N TRP A 104 -7.17 -9.55 -5.76
CA TRP A 104 -6.54 -9.57 -7.09
C TRP A 104 -7.39 -8.94 -8.21
N THR A 105 -8.62 -8.49 -7.92
CA THR A 105 -9.54 -7.97 -8.96
C THR A 105 -9.63 -6.44 -8.99
N MET A 106 -8.65 -5.72 -8.47
CA MET A 106 -8.65 -4.26 -8.59
C MET A 106 -7.29 -3.75 -9.06
N VAL A 107 -7.37 -2.95 -10.12
CA VAL A 107 -6.29 -2.28 -10.86
C VAL A 107 -5.71 -3.10 -12.01
N ASP A 108 -6.52 -3.21 -13.07
CA ASP A 108 -6.00 -3.04 -14.43
C ASP A 108 -7.06 -2.28 -15.25
N VAL A 109 -7.01 -0.94 -15.19
CA VAL A 109 -7.72 -0.08 -16.15
C VAL A 109 -6.84 1.13 -16.44
N PHE A 110 -5.95 0.97 -17.41
CA PHE A 110 -5.49 2.09 -18.22
C PHE A 110 -6.53 2.32 -19.33
N ARG A 111 -7.28 3.40 -19.23
CA ARG A 111 -7.78 4.18 -20.37
C ARG A 111 -7.82 5.65 -20.01
#